data_AF-H3BWH9-F1
#
_entry.id   AF-H3BWH9-F1
#
_cell.length_a   1.000
_cell.length_b   1.000
_cell.length_c   1.000
_cell.angle_alpha   90.00
_cell.angle_beta   90.00
_cell.angle_gamma   90.00
#
_symmetry.space_group_name_H-M   'P 1'
#
loop_
_entity.id
_entity.type
_entity.pdbx_description
1 polymer ?
#
loop_
_entity_poly.entity_id
_entity_poly.type
_entity_poly.pdbx_seq_one_letter_code
_entity_poly.pdbx_strand_id
1 'polypeptide(L)'
;NLLVFQFLAFTRTPEAGVSRDWPENIYFTFQFYRFPPVTSQQLRLLTSDKGQPKADSPPPCLLASINRDGTVNSASPGLQLQFRVDECFLKPGEKRWFLRYLALHTMHIDIWDSDSLLLIGSTAIELKVEDAVSKVTE
;
A
#
# COMPACT_ATOMS: atom_id res chain seq x y z
N ASN A 1 16.31 13.56 4.19
CA ASN A 1 15.35 12.76 4.99
C ASN A 1 14.73 11.70 4.09
N LEU A 2 14.35 10.56 4.66
CA LEU A 2 13.71 9.47 3.92
C LEU A 2 12.30 9.26 4.49
N LEU A 3 11.30 9.17 3.61
CA LEU A 3 9.96 8.76 3.98
C LEU A 3 9.67 7.41 3.35
N VAL A 4 9.11 6.49 4.11
CA VAL A 4 8.92 5.11 3.70
C VAL A 4 7.44 4.76 3.78
N PHE A 5 6.88 4.27 2.68
CA PHE A 5 5.58 3.61 2.68
C PHE A 5 5.78 2.11 2.62
N GLN A 6 5.20 1.40 3.59
CA GLN A 6 5.27 -0.05 3.71
C GLN A 6 3.87 -0.65 3.57
N PHE A 7 3.71 -1.54 2.61
CA PHE A 7 2.50 -2.32 2.39
C PHE A 7 2.81 -3.77 2.76
N LEU A 8 2.07 -4.37 3.70
CA LEU A 8 2.38 -5.71 4.22
C LEU A 8 1.34 -6.75 3.84
N ALA A 9 0.07 -6.37 3.90
CA ALA A 9 -1.04 -7.26 3.67
C ALA A 9 -2.18 -6.53 2.96
N PHE A 10 -3.03 -7.30 2.30
CA PHE A 10 -4.20 -6.82 1.59
C PHE A 10 -5.44 -7.58 2.06
N THR A 11 -6.52 -6.86 2.30
CA THR A 11 -7.85 -7.43 2.48
C THR A 11 -8.88 -6.58 1.76
N ARG A 12 -10.04 -7.16 1.47
CA ARG A 12 -11.19 -6.44 0.92
C ARG A 12 -12.42 -6.74 1.77
N THR A 13 -13.28 -5.74 1.92
CA THR A 13 -14.60 -5.94 2.51
C THR A 13 -15.44 -6.77 1.53
N PRO A 14 -16.07 -7.87 1.95
CA PRO A 14 -16.97 -8.62 1.08
C PRO A 14 -18.17 -7.75 0.67
N GLU A 15 -18.43 -7.66 -0.63
CA GLU A 15 -19.60 -6.96 -1.18
C GLU A 15 -20.56 -7.94 -1.86
N ALA A 16 -21.86 -7.73 -1.65
CA ALA A 16 -22.89 -8.61 -2.21
C ALA A 16 -22.89 -8.53 -3.74
N GLY A 17 -22.81 -9.69 -4.41
CA GLY A 17 -22.80 -9.80 -5.87
C GLY A 17 -21.43 -9.68 -6.53
N VAL A 18 -20.35 -9.40 -5.77
CA VAL A 18 -18.96 -9.42 -6.27
C VAL A 18 -18.39 -10.84 -6.10
N SER A 19 -17.66 -11.33 -7.11
CA SER A 19 -17.01 -12.65 -7.02
C SER A 19 -16.10 -12.71 -5.79
N ARG A 20 -16.19 -13.82 -5.05
CA ARG A 20 -15.33 -14.11 -3.91
C ARG A 20 -13.91 -14.49 -4.32
N ASP A 21 -13.65 -14.63 -5.61
CA ASP A 21 -12.32 -14.94 -6.14
C ASP A 21 -11.37 -13.79 -5.82
N TRP A 22 -10.27 -14.12 -5.14
CA TRP A 22 -9.23 -13.16 -4.86
C TRP A 22 -8.37 -12.98 -6.11
N PRO A 23 -7.99 -11.73 -6.44
CA PRO A 23 -7.01 -11.50 -7.48
C PRO A 23 -5.73 -12.20 -7.07
N GLU A 24 -5.10 -12.89 -8.00
CA GLU A 24 -3.91 -13.64 -7.66
C GLU A 24 -2.72 -12.66 -7.54
N ASN A 25 -2.67 -11.63 -8.42
CA ASN A 25 -1.68 -10.55 -8.45
C ASN A 25 -2.35 -9.18 -8.35
N ILE A 26 -1.74 -8.27 -7.60
CA ILE A 26 -2.19 -6.87 -7.51
C ILE A 26 -1.04 -5.88 -7.71
N TYR A 27 -1.39 -4.63 -8.03
CA TYR A 27 -0.47 -3.50 -7.94
C TYR A 27 -1.19 -2.26 -7.39
N PHE A 28 -0.40 -1.30 -6.91
CA PHE A 28 -0.88 -0.07 -6.32
C PHE A 28 -0.56 1.12 -7.22
N THR A 29 -1.46 2.10 -7.25
CA THR A 29 -1.15 3.44 -7.76
C THR A 29 -1.49 4.50 -6.74
N PHE A 30 -0.65 5.51 -6.62
CA PHE A 30 -0.89 6.67 -5.76
C PHE A 30 0.01 7.82 -6.19
N GLN A 31 -0.26 9.01 -5.67
CA GLN A 31 0.65 10.15 -5.80
C GLN A 31 0.98 10.68 -4.42
N PHE A 32 2.28 10.89 -4.18
CA PHE A 32 2.77 11.45 -2.94
C PHE A 32 3.43 12.79 -3.20
N TYR A 33 2.86 13.85 -2.65
CA TYR A 33 3.37 15.22 -2.77
C TYR A 33 3.62 15.60 -4.25
N ARG A 34 4.82 16.11 -4.55
CA ARG A 34 5.26 16.46 -5.91
C ARG A 34 6.09 15.36 -6.58
N PHE A 35 6.13 14.15 -6.01
CA PHE A 35 6.72 13.04 -6.75
C PHE A 35 5.82 12.70 -7.95
N PRO A 36 6.39 12.18 -9.04
CA PRO A 36 5.58 11.64 -10.13
C PRO A 36 4.57 10.61 -9.61
N PRO A 37 3.41 10.43 -10.28
CA PRO A 37 2.49 9.36 -9.97
C PRO A 37 3.22 8.00 -9.92
N VAL A 38 2.94 7.24 -8.89
CA VAL A 38 3.57 5.95 -8.62
C VAL A 38 2.68 4.85 -9.15
N THR A 39 3.29 3.89 -9.85
CA THR A 39 2.72 2.57 -10.12
C THR A 39 3.69 1.55 -9.55
N SER A 40 3.24 0.71 -8.62
CA SER A 40 4.11 -0.27 -8.00
C SER A 40 4.46 -1.42 -8.95
N GLN A 41 5.47 -2.21 -8.58
CA GLN A 41 5.62 -3.55 -9.14
C GLN A 41 4.41 -4.42 -8.81
N GLN A 42 4.22 -5.49 -9.59
CA GLN A 42 3.22 -6.51 -9.29
C GLN A 42 3.58 -7.26 -8.01
N LEU A 43 2.55 -7.58 -7.22
CA LEU A 43 2.66 -8.29 -5.96
C LEU A 43 1.73 -9.49 -5.96
N ARG A 44 2.24 -10.62 -5.46
CA ARG A 44 1.46 -11.84 -5.26
C ARG A 44 0.72 -11.75 -3.93
N LEU A 45 -0.56 -12.12 -3.93
CA LEU A 45 -1.30 -12.40 -2.70
C LEU A 45 -0.97 -13.80 -2.19
N LEU A 46 -0.20 -13.89 -1.10
CA LEU A 46 0.03 -15.14 -0.40
C LEU A 46 -1.19 -15.44 0.47
N THR A 47 -2.03 -16.36 0.01
CA THR A 47 -3.16 -16.86 0.80
C THR A 47 -2.67 -17.98 1.72
N SER A 48 -3.02 -17.91 3.01
CA SER A 48 -2.86 -19.04 3.91
C SER A 48 -3.95 -20.06 3.56
N ASP A 49 -3.59 -21.01 2.72
CA ASP A 49 -4.39 -22.14 2.25
C ASP A 49 -5.52 -21.81 1.25
N LYS A 50 -5.47 -22.48 0.09
CA LYS A 50 -6.50 -22.43 -0.96
C LYS A 50 -7.74 -23.27 -0.58
N GLY A 51 -7.96 -23.47 0.73
CA GLY A 51 -8.99 -24.28 1.32
C GLY A 51 -9.78 -23.49 2.36
N GLN A 52 -11.03 -23.15 2.01
CA GLN A 52 -12.10 -22.55 2.83
C GLN A 52 -12.24 -21.01 2.80
N PRO A 53 -13.24 -20.49 2.08
CA PRO A 53 -13.98 -19.31 2.50
C PRO A 53 -15.19 -19.77 3.32
N LYS A 54 -14.97 -20.17 4.59
CA LYS A 54 -16.05 -20.47 5.55
C LYS A 54 -16.17 -19.45 6.70
N ALA A 55 -15.43 -18.36 6.63
CA ALA A 55 -15.57 -17.25 7.57
C ALA A 55 -16.20 -16.05 6.85
N ASP A 56 -17.09 -15.34 7.54
CA ASP A 56 -17.73 -14.11 7.05
C ASP A 56 -16.71 -12.97 6.83
N SER A 57 -15.50 -13.09 7.41
CA SER A 57 -14.37 -12.18 7.26
C SER A 57 -13.07 -12.96 7.02
N PRO A 58 -12.58 -13.09 5.77
CA PRO A 58 -11.30 -13.74 5.48
C PRO A 58 -10.12 -12.93 6.07
N PRO A 59 -9.06 -13.60 6.55
CA PRO A 59 -7.86 -12.93 7.04
C PRO A 59 -7.15 -12.17 5.90
N PRO A 60 -6.42 -11.08 6.20
CA PRO A 60 -5.61 -10.39 5.19
C PRO A 60 -4.57 -11.31 4.55
N CYS A 61 -4.43 -11.24 3.23
CA CYS A 61 -3.40 -11.94 2.48
C CYS A 61 -2.07 -11.20 2.59
N LEU A 62 -0.97 -11.91 2.83
CA LEU A 62 0.36 -11.30 2.82
C LEU A 62 0.76 -10.94 1.40
N LEU A 63 1.44 -9.80 1.24
CA LEU A 63 1.99 -9.38 -0.04
C LEU A 63 3.38 -9.97 -0.23
N ALA A 64 3.69 -10.45 -1.43
CA ALA A 64 5.05 -10.85 -1.79
C ALA A 64 5.44 -10.23 -3.13
N SER A 65 6.70 -9.79 -3.23
CA SER A 65 7.24 -9.27 -4.48
C SER A 65 7.46 -10.39 -5.50
N ILE A 66 7.30 -10.05 -6.77
CA ILE A 66 7.61 -10.94 -7.89
C ILE A 66 8.95 -10.47 -8.46
N ASN A 67 9.94 -11.37 -8.44
CA ASN A 67 11.26 -11.11 -8.99
C ASN A 67 11.21 -10.99 -10.52
N ARG A 68 12.28 -10.44 -11.12
CA ARG A 68 12.37 -10.27 -12.58
C ARG A 68 12.31 -11.58 -13.36
N ASP A 69 12.69 -12.69 -12.73
CA ASP A 69 12.62 -14.04 -13.29
C ASP A 69 11.25 -14.70 -13.10
N GLY A 70 10.27 -13.98 -12.52
CA GLY A 70 8.92 -14.47 -12.25
C GLY A 70 8.78 -15.26 -10.95
N THR A 71 9.86 -15.46 -10.18
CA THR A 71 9.79 -16.15 -8.89
C THR A 71 9.16 -15.28 -7.81
N VAL A 72 8.35 -15.88 -6.93
CA VAL A 72 7.73 -15.17 -5.81
C VAL A 72 8.71 -15.09 -4.64
N ASN A 73 9.06 -13.88 -4.21
CA ASN A 73 9.90 -13.65 -3.05
C ASN A 73 9.07 -13.63 -1.76
N SER A 74 8.84 -14.81 -1.20
CA SER A 74 8.15 -14.98 0.08
C SER A 74 9.05 -14.75 1.30
N ALA A 75 10.37 -14.64 1.13
CA ALA A 75 11.33 -14.47 2.23
C ALA A 75 11.38 -13.02 2.76
N SER A 76 10.94 -12.05 1.96
CA SER A 76 10.84 -10.64 2.33
C SER A 76 9.45 -10.12 1.94
N PRO A 77 8.42 -10.43 2.76
CA PRO A 77 7.05 -10.05 2.45
C PRO A 77 6.87 -8.53 2.48
N GLY A 78 5.88 -8.07 1.72
CA GLY A 78 5.50 -6.69 1.58
C GLY A 78 6.13 -5.97 0.38
N LEU A 79 5.77 -4.70 0.28
CA LEU A 79 6.34 -3.73 -0.64
C LEU A 79 6.79 -2.51 0.16
N GLN A 80 8.05 -2.13 -0.03
CA GLN A 80 8.61 -0.91 0.54
C GLN A 80 8.90 0.09 -0.57
N LEU A 81 8.35 1.29 -0.46
CA LEU A 81 8.64 2.41 -1.35
C LEU A 81 9.29 3.54 -0.56
N GLN A 82 10.44 4.00 -1.05
CA GLN A 82 11.25 5.00 -0.36
C GLN A 82 11.27 6.31 -1.14
N PHE A 83 10.94 7.40 -0.44
CA PHE A 83 10.89 8.75 -0.98
C PHE A 83 11.95 9.60 -0.29
N ARG A 84 12.96 9.99 -1.06
CA ARG A 84 14.03 10.85 -0.57
C ARG A 84 13.57 12.29 -0.63
N VAL A 85 13.33 12.86 0.55
CA VAL A 85 12.94 14.26 0.74
C VAL A 85 14.10 14.97 1.43
N ASP A 86 15.04 15.45 0.62
CA ASP A 86 16.19 16.23 1.07
C ASP A 86 16.19 17.63 0.45
N GLU A 87 17.25 18.39 0.70
CA GLU A 87 17.41 19.77 0.22
C GLU A 87 17.55 19.86 -1.30
N CYS A 88 17.93 18.77 -1.98
CA CYS A 88 17.95 18.72 -3.44
C CYS A 88 16.54 18.58 -4.02
N PHE A 89 15.63 17.92 -3.30
CA PHE A 89 14.25 17.74 -3.71
C PHE A 89 13.34 18.92 -3.32
N LEU A 90 13.50 19.44 -2.10
CA LEU A 90 12.71 20.57 -1.60
C LEU A 90 13.32 21.90 -2.05
N LYS A 91 12.51 22.76 -2.68
CA LYS A 91 12.94 24.12 -3.02
C LYS A 91 13.19 24.94 -1.74
N PRO A 92 14.03 25.99 -1.78
CA PRO A 92 14.20 26.89 -0.65
C PRO A 92 12.85 27.42 -0.11
N GLY A 93 12.64 27.30 1.20
CA GLY A 93 11.37 27.67 1.87
C GLY A 93 10.25 26.65 1.78
N GLU A 94 10.41 25.58 0.99
CA GLU A 94 9.37 24.56 0.78
C GLU A 94 9.19 23.62 1.97
N LYS A 95 10.19 23.49 2.84
CA LYS A 95 10.15 22.59 3.99
C LYS A 95 8.90 22.77 4.85
N ARG A 96 8.49 24.02 5.12
CA ARG A 96 7.26 24.32 5.88
C ARG A 96 6.00 23.83 5.17
N TRP A 97 5.97 23.95 3.84
CA TRP A 97 4.85 23.50 3.00
C TRP A 97 4.79 21.98 2.93
N PHE A 98 5.93 21.31 2.83
CA PHE A 98 6.01 19.85 2.89
C PHE A 98 5.51 19.31 4.23
N LEU A 99 5.94 19.89 5.36
CA LEU A 99 5.45 19.51 6.69
C LEU A 99 3.94 19.77 6.84
N ARG A 100 3.45 20.90 6.32
CA ARG A 100 2.00 21.20 6.29
C ARG A 100 1.23 20.21 5.40
N TYR A 101 1.84 19.77 4.29
CA TYR A 101 1.25 18.74 3.44
C TYR A 101 1.07 17.43 4.21
N LEU A 102 2.12 16.93 4.86
CA LEU A 102 2.05 15.74 5.71
C LEU A 102 0.98 15.87 6.80
N ALA A 103 0.90 17.02 7.47
CA ALA A 103 -0.02 17.21 8.59
C ALA A 103 -1.51 17.30 8.19
N LEU A 104 -1.82 17.67 6.95
CA LEU A 104 -3.18 18.04 6.54
C LEU A 104 -3.76 17.22 5.37
N HIS A 105 -2.94 16.42 4.69
CA HIS A 105 -3.38 15.74 3.46
C HIS A 105 -3.58 14.25 3.69
N THR A 106 -4.57 13.74 2.98
CA THR A 106 -4.86 12.31 2.84
C THR A 106 -4.31 11.83 1.51
N MET A 107 -3.53 10.76 1.53
CA MET A 107 -3.02 10.08 0.34
C MET A 107 -4.03 9.04 -0.11
N HIS A 108 -4.47 9.14 -1.36
CA HIS A 108 -5.33 8.15 -1.99
C HIS A 108 -4.49 7.07 -2.67
N ILE A 109 -4.92 5.83 -2.53
CA ILE A 109 -4.26 4.64 -3.06
C ILE A 109 -5.31 3.80 -3.76
N ASP A 110 -5.08 3.52 -5.03
CA ASP A 110 -5.90 2.62 -5.82
C ASP A 110 -5.21 1.26 -5.92
N ILE A 111 -5.99 0.20 -5.79
CA ILE A 111 -5.55 -1.19 -5.84
C ILE A 111 -6.15 -1.83 -7.11
N TRP A 112 -5.29 -2.42 -7.92
CA TRP A 112 -5.64 -2.96 -9.23
C TRP A 112 -5.31 -4.43 -9.32
N ASP A 113 -6.14 -5.19 -10.02
CA ASP A 113 -5.83 -6.55 -10.43
C ASP A 113 -4.79 -6.48 -11.57
N SER A 114 -3.69 -7.23 -11.44
CA SER A 114 -2.58 -7.11 -12.39
C SER A 114 -2.83 -7.78 -13.74
N ASP A 115 -3.71 -8.78 -13.77
CA ASP A 115 -3.94 -9.60 -14.96
C ASP A 115 -5.04 -8.99 -15.84
N SER A 116 -6.12 -8.51 -15.20
CA SER A 116 -7.27 -7.88 -15.87
C SER A 116 -7.17 -6.36 -15.99
N LEU A 117 -6.27 -5.72 -15.24
CA LEU A 117 -6.14 -4.25 -15.11
C LEU A 117 -7.39 -3.55 -14.58
N LEU A 118 -8.29 -4.30 -13.93
CA LEU A 118 -9.49 -3.75 -13.33
C LEU A 118 -9.20 -3.19 -11.94
N LEU A 119 -9.85 -2.07 -11.62
CA LEU A 119 -9.80 -1.49 -10.27
C LEU A 119 -10.51 -2.44 -9.30
N ILE A 120 -9.79 -2.90 -8.28
CA ILE A 120 -10.35 -3.71 -7.20
C ILE A 120 -11.01 -2.81 -6.16
N GLY A 121 -10.36 -1.69 -5.85
CA GLY A 121 -10.88 -0.71 -4.91
C GLY A 121 -9.87 0.38 -4.59
N SER A 122 -10.30 1.33 -3.77
CA SER A 122 -9.49 2.49 -3.38
C SER A 122 -9.54 2.67 -1.86
N THR A 123 -8.46 3.18 -1.29
CA THR A 123 -8.39 3.58 0.11
C THR A 123 -7.70 4.92 0.25
N ALA A 124 -7.86 5.57 1.40
CA ALA A 124 -7.29 6.87 1.69
C ALA A 124 -6.64 6.84 3.07
N ILE A 125 -5.39 7.32 3.18
CA ILE A 125 -4.60 7.29 4.42
C ILE A 125 -4.16 8.70 4.75
N GLU A 126 -4.46 9.17 5.96
CA GLU A 126 -3.95 10.45 6.45
C GLU A 126 -2.42 10.38 6.61
N LEU A 127 -1.70 11.38 6.10
CA LEU A 127 -0.24 11.44 6.16
C LEU A 127 0.30 11.99 7.49
N LYS A 128 -0.60 12.32 8.41
CA LYS A 128 -0.27 12.91 9.69
C LYS A 128 0.62 11.93 10.45
N VAL A 129 1.77 12.42 10.89
CA VAL A 129 2.59 11.71 11.87
C VAL A 129 1.87 11.87 13.20
N GLU A 130 1.13 10.85 13.62
CA GLU A 130 0.76 10.76 15.03
C GLU A 130 2.03 10.43 15.81
N ASP A 131 2.31 11.23 16.85
CA ASP A 131 3.34 10.89 17.81
C ASP A 131 2.99 9.50 18.35
N ALA A 132 3.84 8.51 18.08
CA ALA A 132 3.76 7.16 18.64
C ALA A 132 4.10 7.16 20.15
N VAL A 133 3.61 8.16 20.89
CA VAL A 133 3.75 8.34 22.33
C VAL A 133 2.38 8.75 22.88
N SER A 134 1.42 7.82 22.87
CA SER A 134 0.25 7.82 23.75
C SER A 134 -0.60 6.60 23.42
N LYS A 135 -0.29 5.45 24.04
CA LYS A 135 -1.21 4.34 24.42
C LYS A 135 -0.40 3.13 24.93
N VAL A 136 0.41 3.35 25.96
CA VAL A 136 0.77 2.29 26.93
C VAL A 136 0.74 2.94 28.32
N THR A 137 -0.46 3.31 28.74
CA THR A 137 -0.83 3.53 30.14
C THR A 137 -2.35 3.49 30.16
N GLU A 138 -2.88 2.29 30.34
CA GLU A 138 -3.96 1.95 31.30
C GLU A 138 -4.02 0.43 31.45
#